data_AF-A0A7C3GVZ7-F1
#
_entry.id   AF-A0A7C3GVZ7-F1
#
_cell.length_a   1.000
_cell.length_b   1.000
_cell.length_c   1.000
_cell.angle_alpha   90.00
_cell.angle_beta   90.00
_cell.angle_gamma   90.00
#
_symmetry.space_group_name_H-M   'P 1'
#
loop_
_entity.id
_entity.type
_entity.pdbx_description
1 polymer ?
#
loop_
_entity_poly.entity_id
_entity_poly.type
_entity_poly.pdbx_seq_one_letter_code
_entity_poly.pdbx_strand_id
1 'polypeptide(L)'
;MSIYCANEYQVQIFAHLRQFLQPQGKLIPEKIINQVQLGHAIFDKKIKHYPVMFSRHLPTLMTTQKVVNTINLYKEKDQPIVKTIRVKALLSGEVNCAYLNSWVQTAEGVNFTGTDSLMPPTVVRLKRSVKVLAGEWLVLKISFTYGTSLDEASFEVANKQ
;
A
#
# COMPACT_ATOMS: atom_id res chain seq x y z
N MET A 1 -8.71 -10.24 2.44
CA MET A 1 -8.45 -8.85 2.06
C MET A 1 -6.96 -8.72 1.87
N SER A 2 -6.50 -8.58 0.64
CA SER A 2 -5.07 -8.42 0.37
C SER A 2 -4.68 -6.97 0.53
N ILE A 3 -3.43 -6.70 0.90
CA ILE A 3 -2.91 -5.33 0.99
C ILE A 3 -3.25 -4.54 -0.28
N TYR A 4 -3.74 -3.31 -0.10
CA TYR A 4 -4.19 -2.42 -1.19
C TYR A 4 -5.33 -2.95 -2.07
N CYS A 5 -5.94 -4.09 -1.74
CA CYS A 5 -6.76 -4.88 -2.67
C CYS A 5 -6.02 -5.20 -3.98
N ALA A 6 -4.69 -5.28 -3.94
CA ALA A 6 -3.86 -5.49 -5.12
C ALA A 6 -4.00 -6.92 -5.66
N ASN A 7 -4.11 -7.93 -4.79
CA ASN A 7 -4.20 -9.33 -5.19
C ASN A 7 -5.62 -9.91 -5.18
N GLU A 8 -6.62 -9.13 -4.74
CA GLU A 8 -8.00 -9.60 -4.65
C GLU A 8 -8.92 -8.70 -5.46
N TYR A 9 -9.85 -9.31 -6.19
CA TYR A 9 -10.83 -8.62 -7.04
C TYR A 9 -11.94 -7.89 -6.26
N GLN A 10 -11.68 -7.49 -5.01
CA GLN A 10 -12.71 -6.91 -4.15
C GLN A 10 -13.32 -5.66 -4.79
N VAL A 11 -12.52 -4.75 -5.35
CA VAL A 11 -13.04 -3.53 -5.97
C VAL A 11 -13.99 -3.85 -7.12
N GLN A 12 -13.65 -4.83 -7.95
CA GLN A 12 -14.49 -5.29 -9.06
C GLN A 12 -15.78 -5.97 -8.57
N ILE A 13 -15.67 -6.84 -7.58
CA ILE A 13 -16.81 -7.52 -6.96
C ILE A 13 -17.77 -6.48 -6.37
N PHE A 14 -17.27 -5.54 -5.56
CA PHE A 14 -18.09 -4.48 -4.98
C PHE A 14 -18.68 -3.57 -6.04
N ALA A 15 -17.95 -3.26 -7.11
CA ALA A 15 -18.48 -2.50 -8.24
C ALA A 15 -19.70 -3.19 -8.87
N HIS A 16 -19.66 -4.51 -9.04
CA HIS A 16 -20.79 -5.29 -9.52
C HIS A 16 -21.94 -5.37 -8.50
N LEU A 17 -21.64 -5.55 -7.21
CA LEU A 17 -22.64 -5.74 -6.16
C LEU A 17 -23.48 -4.49 -5.85
N ARG A 18 -22.97 -3.28 -6.11
CA ARG A 18 -23.67 -2.01 -5.84
C ARG A 18 -25.09 -1.95 -6.39
N GLN A 19 -25.33 -2.58 -7.54
CA GLN A 19 -26.64 -2.55 -8.20
C GLN A 19 -27.73 -3.31 -7.42
N PHE A 20 -27.34 -4.19 -6.49
CA PHE A 20 -28.26 -4.98 -5.68
C PHE A 20 -28.50 -4.37 -4.30
N LEU A 21 -27.91 -3.21 -4.00
CA LEU A 21 -28.13 -2.52 -2.74
C LEU A 21 -29.53 -1.91 -2.70
N GLN A 22 -30.19 -2.07 -1.55
CA GLN A 22 -31.39 -1.30 -1.24
C GLN A 22 -31.08 0.21 -1.24
N PRO A 23 -32.07 1.08 -1.47
CA PRO A 23 -31.90 2.52 -1.30
C PRO A 23 -31.28 2.85 0.05
N GLN A 24 -30.21 3.66 0.06
CA GLN A 24 -29.43 4.04 1.24
C GLN A 24 -28.68 2.88 1.96
N GLY A 25 -28.69 1.66 1.39
CA GLY A 25 -27.89 0.55 1.91
C GLY A 25 -26.40 0.91 1.96
N LYS A 26 -25.68 0.31 2.92
CA LYS A 26 -24.23 0.50 3.18
C LYS A 26 -23.41 -0.75 2.79
N LEU A 27 -22.26 -0.55 2.14
CA LEU A 27 -21.23 -1.51 1.81
C LEU A 27 -20.16 -1.36 2.87
N ILE A 28 -19.76 -2.50 3.42
CA ILE A 28 -18.73 -2.58 4.44
C ILE A 28 -17.54 -3.34 3.83
N PRO A 29 -16.32 -2.81 3.92
CA PRO A 29 -15.95 -1.56 4.60
C PRO A 29 -16.35 -0.28 3.84
N GLU A 30 -16.61 0.80 4.56
CA GLU A 30 -16.92 2.12 3.98
C GLU A 30 -15.72 2.73 3.24
N LYS A 31 -14.52 2.57 3.81
CA LYS A 31 -13.27 3.05 3.19
C LYS A 31 -12.07 2.20 3.58
N ILE A 32 -11.10 2.13 2.67
CA ILE A 32 -9.76 1.58 2.92
C ILE A 32 -8.74 2.67 2.57
N ILE A 33 -7.88 3.05 3.52
CA ILE A 33 -6.82 4.04 3.33
C ILE A 33 -5.50 3.30 3.19
N ASN A 34 -4.93 3.35 2.00
CA ASN A 34 -3.66 2.72 1.68
C ASN A 34 -2.51 3.70 1.89
N GLN A 35 -1.48 3.24 2.58
CA GLN A 35 -0.37 4.05 3.04
C GLN A 35 0.96 3.38 2.76
N VAL A 36 1.97 4.21 2.50
CA VAL A 36 3.32 3.75 2.23
C VAL A 36 4.35 4.49 3.08
N GLN A 37 5.38 3.75 3.48
CA GLN A 37 6.66 4.25 3.96
C GLN A 37 7.77 3.61 3.14
N LEU A 38 8.90 4.30 2.99
CA LEU A 38 10.10 3.71 2.42
C LEU A 38 11.06 3.30 3.53
N GLY A 39 11.85 2.27 3.26
CA GLY A 39 12.77 1.73 4.25
C GLY A 39 13.83 0.83 3.66
N HIS A 40 14.52 0.16 4.56
CA HIS A 40 15.51 -0.87 4.27
C HIS A 40 15.02 -2.22 4.75
N ALA A 41 15.08 -3.23 3.88
CA ALA A 41 14.75 -4.60 4.20
C ALA A 41 15.73 -5.58 3.56
N ILE A 42 15.92 -6.71 4.22
CA ILE A 42 16.63 -7.85 3.64
C ILE A 42 15.63 -8.68 2.84
N PHE A 43 16.03 -9.10 1.65
CA PHE A 43 15.24 -10.00 0.83
C PHE A 43 16.09 -11.17 0.35
N ASP A 44 15.49 -12.36 0.30
CA ASP A 44 16.05 -13.46 -0.46
C ASP A 44 16.05 -13.14 -1.96
N LYS A 45 17.02 -13.68 -2.70
CA LYS A 45 17.26 -13.35 -4.12
C LYS A 45 15.99 -13.41 -4.98
N LYS A 46 15.10 -14.37 -4.71
CA LYS A 46 13.87 -14.63 -5.48
C LYS A 46 12.62 -13.92 -4.96
N ILE A 47 12.65 -13.32 -3.77
CA ILE A 47 11.47 -12.74 -3.13
C ILE A 47 11.35 -11.25 -3.45
N LYS A 48 10.29 -10.84 -4.16
CA LYS A 48 10.00 -9.44 -4.46
C LYS A 48 9.20 -8.74 -3.36
N HIS A 49 8.36 -9.49 -2.64
CA HIS A 49 7.57 -8.96 -1.55
C HIS A 49 7.28 -10.04 -0.51
N TYR A 50 6.99 -9.63 0.72
CA TYR A 50 6.56 -10.55 1.78
C TYR A 50 5.65 -9.84 2.80
N PRO A 51 4.64 -10.54 3.34
CA PRO A 51 3.85 -10.04 4.45
C PRO A 51 4.67 -10.08 5.75
N VAL A 52 4.68 -8.99 6.49
CA VAL A 52 5.55 -8.81 7.66
C VAL A 52 5.23 -9.81 8.77
N MET A 53 3.95 -10.10 8.98
CA MET A 53 3.46 -11.01 10.05
C MET A 53 3.91 -12.47 9.88
N PHE A 54 4.40 -12.85 8.69
CA PHE A 54 4.87 -14.21 8.41
C PHE A 54 6.39 -14.28 8.23
N SER A 55 7.10 -13.19 8.54
CA SER A 55 8.55 -13.10 8.45
C SER A 55 9.14 -12.65 9.78
N ARG A 56 10.38 -13.07 10.08
CA ARG A 56 11.18 -12.49 11.18
C ARG A 56 11.97 -11.25 10.73
N HIS A 57 11.77 -10.80 9.50
CA HIS A 57 12.51 -9.70 8.89
C HIS A 57 11.64 -8.45 8.90
N LEU A 58 11.73 -7.68 9.98
CA LEU A 58 11.12 -6.36 10.03
C LEU A 58 11.96 -5.37 9.20
N PRO A 59 11.34 -4.56 8.32
CA PRO A 59 12.05 -3.50 7.64
C PRO A 59 12.40 -2.38 8.63
N THR A 60 13.54 -1.74 8.43
CA THR A 60 13.83 -0.44 9.04
C THR A 60 13.08 0.63 8.26
N LEU A 61 12.05 1.22 8.86
CA LEU A 61 11.29 2.30 8.24
C LEU A 61 12.09 3.61 8.33
N MET A 62 12.35 4.24 7.19
CA MET A 62 13.30 5.36 7.08
C MET A 62 12.63 6.68 6.68
N THR A 63 11.33 6.68 6.37
CA THR A 63 10.62 7.89 5.92
C THR A 63 9.33 8.15 6.67
N THR A 64 8.83 9.37 6.53
CA THR A 64 7.44 9.72 6.87
C THR A 64 6.46 8.81 6.12
N GLN A 65 5.34 8.48 6.77
CA GLN A 65 4.21 7.80 6.14
C GLN A 65 3.41 8.75 5.25
N LYS A 66 2.92 8.25 4.11
CA LYS A 66 2.02 8.98 3.21
C LYS A 66 0.88 8.10 2.72
N VAL A 67 -0.28 8.71 2.56
CA VAL A 67 -1.44 8.08 1.90
C VAL A 67 -1.17 7.98 0.40
N VAL A 68 -1.38 6.79 -0.16
CA VAL A 68 -1.29 6.51 -1.60
C VAL A 68 -2.63 6.72 -2.28
N ASN A 69 -3.66 6.05 -1.78
CA ASN A 69 -5.04 6.21 -2.21
C ASN A 69 -6.01 5.86 -1.08
N THR A 70 -7.24 6.30 -1.23
CA THR A 70 -8.37 5.89 -0.39
C THR A 70 -9.37 5.20 -1.29
N ILE A 71 -9.62 3.93 -1.04
CA ILE A 71 -10.64 3.13 -1.73
C ILE A 71 -11.97 3.42 -1.05
N ASN A 72 -12.92 3.96 -1.79
CA ASN A 72 -14.33 3.99 -1.39
C ASN A 72 -15.10 2.94 -2.20
N LEU A 73 -15.47 1.83 -1.59
CA LEU A 73 -16.11 0.70 -2.28
C LEU A 73 -17.49 1.01 -2.89
N TYR A 74 -18.05 2.20 -2.65
CA TYR A 74 -19.21 2.71 -3.38
C TYR A 74 -18.91 3.33 -4.73
N LYS A 75 -17.70 3.89 -4.88
CA LYS A 75 -17.37 4.80 -5.99
C LYS A 75 -16.27 4.26 -6.87
N GLU A 76 -15.34 3.50 -6.30
CA GLU A 76 -14.15 3.03 -7.02
C GLU A 76 -14.54 2.19 -8.24
N LYS A 77 -13.79 2.38 -9.32
CA LYS A 77 -13.91 1.57 -10.54
C LYS A 77 -12.61 0.79 -10.71
N ASP A 78 -12.67 -0.27 -11.50
CA ASP A 78 -11.47 -1.01 -11.87
C ASP A 78 -10.59 -0.14 -12.79
N GLN A 79 -9.62 0.55 -12.20
CA GLN A 79 -8.68 1.40 -12.91
C GLN A 79 -7.29 1.28 -12.29
N PRO A 80 -6.22 1.34 -13.10
CA PRO A 80 -4.86 1.39 -12.59
C PRO A 80 -4.65 2.61 -11.68
N ILE A 81 -4.03 2.37 -10.53
CA ILE A 81 -3.64 3.40 -9.58
C ILE A 81 -2.21 3.84 -9.91
N VAL A 82 -2.08 5.02 -10.51
CA VAL A 82 -0.80 5.67 -10.78
C VAL A 82 -0.65 6.90 -9.89
N LYS A 83 0.35 6.92 -9.01
CA LYS A 83 0.58 8.00 -8.04
C LYS A 83 2.03 8.42 -8.01
N THR A 84 2.26 9.71 -7.82
CA THR A 84 3.57 10.28 -7.48
C THR A 84 3.44 10.99 -6.15
N ILE A 85 4.19 10.54 -5.14
CA ILE A 85 4.11 11.09 -3.79
C ILE A 85 5.50 11.50 -3.28
N ARG A 86 5.52 12.49 -2.39
CA ARG A 86 6.74 12.96 -1.72
C ARG A 86 6.80 12.42 -0.29
N VAL A 87 7.88 11.73 0.04
CA VAL A 87 8.17 11.24 1.40
C VAL A 87 9.48 11.86 1.88
N LYS A 88 9.54 12.22 3.17
CA LYS A 88 10.75 12.79 3.77
C LYS A 88 11.57 11.70 4.42
N ALA A 89 12.86 11.63 4.11
CA ALA A 89 13.81 10.76 4.80
C ALA A 89 14.00 11.25 6.24
N LEU A 90 13.81 10.36 7.20
CA LEU A 90 14.02 10.59 8.63
C LEU A 90 15.40 10.06 9.06
N LEU A 91 15.90 9.04 8.36
CA LEU A 91 17.18 8.40 8.61
C LEU A 91 18.03 8.39 7.34
N SER A 92 19.35 8.50 7.51
CA SER A 92 20.31 8.29 6.43
C SER A 92 20.57 6.80 6.23
N GLY A 93 20.86 6.37 5.00
CA GLY A 93 21.20 4.97 4.69
C GLY A 93 20.77 4.56 3.30
N GLU A 94 20.44 3.29 3.10
CA GLU A 94 19.97 2.74 1.82
C GLU A 94 18.49 2.36 1.90
N VAL A 95 17.67 3.03 1.09
CA VAL A 95 16.27 2.70 0.91
C VAL A 95 16.14 1.71 -0.24
N ASN A 96 15.59 0.51 0.02
CA ASN A 96 15.43 -0.55 -0.98
C ASN A 96 14.03 -1.18 -1.01
N CYS A 97 13.13 -0.77 -0.12
CA CYS A 97 11.77 -1.29 -0.06
C CYS A 97 10.71 -0.22 0.18
N ALA A 98 9.49 -0.52 -0.25
CA ALA A 98 8.26 0.12 0.17
C ALA A 98 7.53 -0.76 1.18
N TYR A 99 7.21 -0.22 2.34
CA TYR A 99 6.34 -0.81 3.34
C TYR A 99 4.91 -0.33 3.10
N LEU A 100 4.02 -1.27 2.83
CA LEU A 100 2.62 -1.04 2.49
C LEU A 100 1.75 -1.35 3.71
N ASN A 101 0.84 -0.43 4.04
CA ASN A 101 -0.13 -0.59 5.12
C ASN A 101 -1.53 -0.14 4.66
N SER A 102 -2.57 -0.78 5.20
CA SER A 102 -3.97 -0.43 4.93
C SER A 102 -4.72 -0.23 6.24
N TRP A 103 -5.45 0.89 6.34
CA TRP A 103 -6.42 1.12 7.41
C TRP A 103 -7.83 0.98 6.85
N VAL A 104 -8.65 0.16 7.49
CA VAL A 104 -10.00 -0.16 7.05
C VAL A 104 -10.97 0.48 8.02
N GLN A 105 -11.88 1.31 7.54
CA GLN A 105 -13.02 1.77 8.33
C GLN A 105 -14.25 1.03 7.86
N THR A 106 -14.87 0.25 8.76
CA THR A 106 -16.12 -0.47 8.47
C THR A 106 -17.34 0.41 8.66
N ALA A 107 -17.30 1.29 9.66
CA ALA A 107 -18.29 2.32 9.96
C ALA A 107 -17.60 3.48 10.69
N GLU A 108 -18.27 4.62 10.80
CA GLU A 108 -17.75 5.74 11.60
C GLU A 108 -17.39 5.30 13.02
N GLY A 109 -16.14 5.57 13.43
CA GLY A 109 -15.59 5.14 14.72
C GLY A 109 -15.13 3.68 14.80
N VAL A 110 -15.44 2.82 13.81
CA VAL A 110 -15.06 1.41 13.80
C VAL A 110 -13.98 1.16 12.74
N ASN A 111 -12.76 0.92 13.21
CA ASN A 111 -11.56 0.87 12.36
C ASN A 111 -10.73 -0.39 12.64
N PHE A 112 -10.05 -0.88 11.61
CA PHE A 112 -9.03 -1.91 11.66
C PHE A 112 -7.74 -1.36 11.05
N THR A 113 -6.60 -1.65 11.68
CA THR A 113 -5.27 -1.23 11.23
C THR A 113 -4.31 -2.43 11.19
N GLY A 114 -3.84 -2.81 10.00
CA GLY A 114 -2.72 -3.74 9.83
C GLY A 114 -2.92 -5.12 10.49
N THR A 115 -2.56 -5.23 11.78
CA THR A 115 -2.46 -6.47 12.58
C THR A 115 -3.79 -7.11 12.98
N ASP A 116 -4.87 -6.34 13.02
CA ASP A 116 -6.25 -6.78 13.32
C ASP A 116 -7.08 -6.97 12.04
N SER A 117 -6.51 -6.63 10.89
CA SER A 117 -7.13 -6.79 9.59
C SER A 117 -6.58 -8.05 8.91
N LEU A 118 -7.38 -8.67 8.04
CA LEU A 118 -6.90 -9.73 7.15
C LEU A 118 -5.92 -9.21 6.07
N MET A 119 -5.53 -7.91 6.11
CA MET A 119 -4.58 -7.22 5.21
C MET A 119 -3.24 -6.99 5.94
N PRO A 120 -2.38 -8.02 6.11
CA PRO A 120 -1.11 -7.84 6.81
C PRO A 120 -0.25 -6.78 6.08
N PRO A 121 0.43 -5.90 6.83
CA PRO A 121 1.41 -5.01 6.23
C PRO A 121 2.43 -5.80 5.41
N THR A 122 2.78 -5.28 4.25
CA THR A 122 3.58 -6.00 3.26
C THR A 122 4.75 -5.16 2.81
N VAL A 123 5.92 -5.77 2.77
CA VAL A 123 7.13 -5.15 2.23
C VAL A 123 7.24 -5.54 0.77
N VAL A 124 7.46 -4.55 -0.11
CA VAL A 124 7.72 -4.74 -1.54
C VAL A 124 9.07 -4.13 -1.89
N ARG A 125 9.88 -4.84 -2.66
CA ARG A 125 11.19 -4.38 -3.11
C ARG A 125 11.01 -3.23 -4.10
N LEU A 126 11.80 -2.17 -3.96
CA LEU A 126 11.89 -1.12 -4.96
C LEU A 126 12.59 -1.64 -6.21
N LYS A 127 12.31 -1.03 -7.36
CA LYS A 127 13.00 -1.34 -8.63
C LYS A 127 14.52 -1.16 -8.53
N ARG A 128 14.97 -0.23 -7.70
CA ARG A 128 16.39 0.02 -7.38
C ARG A 128 16.52 0.54 -5.95
N SER A 129 17.62 0.17 -5.30
CA SER A 129 18.05 0.80 -4.05
C SER A 129 18.51 2.22 -4.28
N VAL A 130 18.31 3.09 -3.29
CA VAL A 130 18.73 4.49 -3.31
C VAL A 130 19.36 4.84 -1.97
N LYS A 131 20.60 5.36 -1.99
CA LYS A 131 21.21 5.97 -0.80
C LYS A 131 20.51 7.28 -0.49
N VAL A 132 20.22 7.58 0.76
CA VAL A 132 19.51 8.81 1.18
C VAL A 132 20.14 9.41 2.42
N LEU A 133 20.03 10.72 2.58
CA LEU A 133 20.38 11.44 3.80
C LEU A 133 19.11 11.84 4.56
N ALA A 134 19.17 11.82 5.88
CA ALA A 134 18.11 12.34 6.73
C ALA A 134 17.80 13.80 6.35
N GLY A 135 16.51 14.10 6.20
CA GLY A 135 16.01 15.40 5.75
C GLY A 135 15.68 15.49 4.26
N GLU A 136 16.26 14.64 3.40
CA GLU A 136 16.02 14.66 1.95
C GLU A 136 14.55 14.33 1.61
N TRP A 137 14.04 14.95 0.54
CA TRP A 137 12.74 14.58 -0.02
C TRP A 137 12.93 13.59 -1.17
N LEU A 138 12.19 12.47 -1.08
CA LEU A 138 12.18 11.43 -2.10
C LEU A 138 10.86 11.49 -2.86
N VAL A 139 10.94 11.34 -4.18
CA VAL A 139 9.78 11.22 -5.06
C VAL A 139 9.54 9.74 -5.36
N LEU A 140 8.49 9.17 -4.79
CA LEU A 140 8.06 7.79 -5.02
C LEU A 140 6.97 7.75 -6.10
N LYS A 141 7.25 7.04 -7.18
CA LYS A 141 6.28 6.68 -8.21
C LYS A 141 5.73 5.29 -7.92
N ILE A 142 4.40 5.18 -7.94
CA ILE A 142 3.64 3.97 -7.62
C ILE A 142 2.70 3.68 -8.78
N SER A 143 2.67 2.43 -9.23
CA SER A 143 1.68 1.92 -10.17
C SER A 143 1.22 0.53 -9.77
N PHE A 144 -0.07 0.30 -9.64
CA PHE A 144 -0.66 -1.02 -9.44
C PHE A 144 -2.11 -1.06 -9.96
N THR A 145 -2.67 -2.26 -10.09
CA THR A 145 -4.07 -2.49 -10.48
C THR A 145 -4.73 -3.35 -9.41
N TYR A 146 -6.04 -3.18 -9.21
CA TYR A 146 -6.79 -4.02 -8.26
C TYR A 146 -6.96 -5.44 -8.81
N GLY A 147 -6.92 -6.45 -7.93
CA GLY A 147 -7.14 -7.84 -8.32
C GLY A 147 -6.11 -8.42 -9.31
N THR A 148 -4.88 -7.91 -9.33
CA THR A 148 -3.76 -8.48 -10.10
C THR A 148 -2.78 -9.21 -9.16
N SER A 149 -1.50 -8.91 -9.26
CA SER A 149 -0.46 -9.39 -8.36
C SER A 149 0.43 -8.21 -7.97
N LEU A 150 0.83 -8.16 -6.70
CA LEU A 150 1.91 -7.27 -6.24
C LEU A 150 3.22 -7.47 -7.00
N ASP A 151 3.45 -8.63 -7.63
CA ASP A 151 4.62 -8.85 -8.49
C ASP A 151 4.62 -7.98 -9.76
N GLU A 152 3.45 -7.51 -10.18
CA GLU A 152 3.25 -6.61 -11.31
C GLU A 152 3.23 -5.13 -10.88
N ALA A 153 3.09 -4.87 -9.57
CA ALA A 153 3.12 -3.52 -9.04
C ALA A 153 4.53 -2.91 -9.14
N SER A 154 4.58 -1.62 -9.43
CA SER A 154 5.84 -0.88 -9.60
C SER A 154 5.98 0.19 -8.53
N PHE A 155 7.11 0.14 -7.81
CA PHE A 155 7.52 1.14 -6.82
C PHE A 155 8.93 1.61 -7.17
N GLU A 156 9.04 2.88 -7.58
CA GLU A 156 10.29 3.47 -8.06
C GLU A 156 10.55 4.83 -7.43
N VAL A 157 11.75 5.03 -6.89
CA VAL A 157 12.22 6.35 -6.45
C VAL A 157 12.86 7.05 -7.63
N ALA A 158 12.23 8.14 -8.08
CA ALA A 158 12.56 8.79 -9.35
C ALA A 158 13.73 9.78 -9.23
N ASN A 159 13.79 10.60 -8.17
CA ASN A 159 14.82 11.62 -7.93
C ASN A 159 14.93 11.97 -6.44
N LYS A 160 16.09 12.50 -6.04
CA LYS A 160 16.28 13.27 -4.80
C LYS A 160 16.09 14.75 -5.11
N GLN A 161 15.34 15.47 -4.27
CA GLN A 161 15.28 16.93 -4.31
C GLN A 161 15.76 17.48 -2.98
#